data_AF-A0A2M7V2L2-F1
#
_entry.id   AF-A0A2M7V2L2-F1
#
_cell.length_a   1.000
_cell.length_b   1.000
_cell.length_c   1.000
_cell.angle_alpha   90.00
_cell.angle_beta   90.00
_cell.angle_gamma   90.00
#
_symmetry.space_group_name_H-M   'P 1'
#
loop_
_entity.id
_entity.type
_entity.pdbx_description
1 polymer ?
#
loop_
_entity_poly.entity_id
_entity_poly.type
_entity_poly.pdbx_seq_one_letter_code
_entity_poly.pdbx_strand_id
1 'polypeptide(L)'
;MSQESVILRFDQVKFHYDEIKPILDGVSFSVRKNSKITIMGPNGAGKSTIFKLITGEIQPVEGRVLISDNATIAIAKQIMADENKELTVREYFATAFTEKKHNLDKLITDVLDVVNYHIPLEKQIKDTSGGQQARLLLAHALIQQPDILLLDEPTNNLDDDGIGHLTTFLIMYEKTVVVISHDTYFLNSFTDGVLHLNEYTKKINQYQGNYLDVLENINAQIEREERKNAQLQKNIQDRKDKINFFSNKGGKMRKLAAKMREEVAEDEENMVDVMQEDKTITRFTIPAQTYKEEILSMNHVSVLKNHEVVEKEVNIHLRRGNRLFIKGPNGIGKSTLLKKIAEEQTDGITIGAGVKVAYYKQDFSGLDFNQTAFHSLRDIMDVPDDEVIYRTAARFLLSSKILQNKVGALSEGQKGLLVYARFVLQEPGLLILDEPTNHINFRHIPVIAEAINVYEGALILVSHVPEFVEQITIQDELDLGKI
;
A
#
# COMPACT_ATOMS: atom_id res chain seq x y z
N MET A 1 26.74 0.76 -31.87
CA MET A 1 25.89 0.85 -30.67
C MET A 1 24.49 1.14 -31.16
N SER A 2 23.65 0.11 -31.29
CA SER A 2 22.27 0.24 -31.76
C SER A 2 21.49 1.15 -30.81
N GLN A 3 20.83 2.18 -31.34
CA GLN A 3 19.83 2.93 -30.61
C GLN A 3 18.76 1.93 -30.15
N GLU A 4 18.72 1.61 -28.86
CA GLU A 4 17.61 0.86 -28.29
C GLU A 4 16.33 1.68 -28.48
N SER A 5 15.40 1.15 -29.27
CA SER A 5 14.18 1.87 -29.64
C SER A 5 13.26 2.04 -28.43
N VAL A 6 12.92 3.29 -28.11
CA VAL A 6 11.89 3.65 -27.12
C VAL A 6 10.52 3.25 -27.66
N ILE A 7 9.66 2.66 -26.82
CA ILE A 7 8.29 2.25 -27.20
C ILE A 7 7.22 3.16 -26.58
N LEU A 8 7.50 3.72 -25.40
CA LEU A 8 6.60 4.62 -24.67
C LEU A 8 7.42 5.77 -24.11
N ARG A 9 6.93 7.01 -24.28
CA ARG A 9 7.57 8.22 -23.75
C ARG A 9 6.54 9.17 -23.17
N PHE A 10 6.79 9.61 -21.95
CA PHE A 10 6.12 10.75 -21.33
C PHE A 10 7.02 11.98 -21.50
N ASP A 11 6.44 13.10 -21.96
CA ASP A 11 7.14 14.34 -22.23
C ASP A 11 6.43 15.50 -21.52
N GLN A 12 6.97 15.92 -20.37
CA GLN A 12 6.47 17.01 -19.52
C GLN A 12 4.98 16.88 -19.16
N VAL A 13 4.53 15.66 -18.87
CA VAL A 13 3.12 15.36 -18.62
C VAL A 13 2.67 15.93 -17.27
N LYS A 14 1.63 16.76 -17.30
CA LYS A 14 0.85 17.15 -16.11
C LYS A 14 -0.55 16.59 -16.20
N PHE A 15 -1.08 16.17 -15.06
CA PHE A 15 -2.45 15.69 -14.97
C PHE A 15 -3.05 15.94 -13.59
N HIS A 16 -4.31 16.33 -13.58
CA HIS A 16 -5.14 16.48 -12.39
C HIS A 16 -6.59 16.12 -12.73
N TYR A 17 -7.32 15.48 -11.81
CA TYR A 17 -8.76 15.21 -11.98
C TYR A 17 -9.59 16.46 -11.72
N ASP A 18 -9.20 17.23 -10.71
CA ASP A 18 -9.79 18.52 -10.32
C ASP A 18 -8.67 19.56 -10.23
N GLU A 19 -8.96 20.84 -10.47
CA GLU A 19 -7.96 21.94 -10.48
C GLU A 19 -7.17 22.09 -9.16
N ILE A 20 -7.67 21.49 -8.08
CA ILE A 20 -7.15 21.69 -6.71
C ILE A 20 -6.02 20.72 -6.37
N LYS A 21 -5.94 19.54 -7.01
CA LYS A 21 -4.98 18.49 -6.62
C LYS A 21 -4.28 17.86 -7.82
N PRO A 22 -3.01 18.23 -8.10
CA PRO A 22 -2.22 17.58 -9.14
C PRO A 22 -1.95 16.11 -8.80
N ILE A 23 -2.02 15.25 -9.80
CA ILE A 23 -1.66 13.83 -9.73
C ILE A 23 -0.29 13.60 -10.36
N LEU A 24 0.00 14.28 -11.48
CA LEU A 24 1.30 14.28 -12.14
C LEU A 24 1.73 15.74 -12.40
N ASP A 25 2.99 16.07 -12.15
CA ASP A 25 3.54 17.41 -12.38
C ASP A 25 4.88 17.38 -13.15
N GLY A 26 4.82 17.60 -14.46
CA GLY A 26 5.99 17.73 -15.33
C GLY A 26 6.72 16.40 -15.55
N VAL A 27 5.99 15.28 -15.53
CA VAL A 27 6.54 13.93 -15.59
C VAL A 27 7.15 13.65 -16.96
N SER A 28 8.41 13.23 -16.98
CA SER A 28 9.12 12.83 -18.20
C SER A 28 9.89 11.54 -17.96
N PHE A 29 9.61 10.51 -18.75
CA PHE A 29 10.34 9.24 -18.73
C PHE A 29 10.20 8.51 -20.06
N SER A 30 11.03 7.49 -20.27
CA SER A 30 10.97 6.65 -21.46
C SER A 30 11.11 5.17 -21.11
N VAL A 31 10.31 4.34 -21.75
CA VAL A 31 10.36 2.88 -21.65
C VAL A 31 10.88 2.31 -22.97
N ARG A 32 11.82 1.38 -22.88
CA ARG A 32 12.44 0.73 -24.04
C ARG A 32 11.61 -0.46 -24.49
N LYS A 33 11.71 -0.83 -25.77
CA LYS A 33 11.17 -2.11 -26.26
C LYS A 33 11.77 -3.27 -25.45
N ASN A 34 10.96 -4.30 -25.20
CA ASN A 34 11.33 -5.57 -24.59
C ASN A 34 11.79 -5.48 -23.12
N SER A 35 11.59 -4.31 -22.49
CA SER A 35 11.93 -4.07 -21.09
C SER A 35 10.76 -4.34 -20.15
N LYS A 36 11.08 -4.77 -18.93
CA LYS A 36 10.13 -5.01 -17.86
C LYS A 36 10.30 -3.92 -16.82
N ILE A 37 9.30 -3.05 -16.72
CA ILE A 37 9.36 -1.86 -15.87
C ILE A 37 8.30 -1.96 -14.79
N THR A 38 8.68 -1.62 -13.56
CA THR A 38 7.75 -1.51 -12.44
C THR A 38 7.40 -0.06 -12.18
N ILE A 39 6.14 0.23 -11.88
CA ILE A 39 5.74 1.51 -11.30
C ILE A 39 5.55 1.32 -9.81
N MET A 40 6.30 2.08 -9.02
CA MET A 40 6.28 2.06 -7.56
C MET A 40 5.77 3.39 -7.02
N GLY A 41 5.06 3.34 -5.91
CA GLY A 41 4.59 4.52 -5.17
C GLY A 41 3.46 4.13 -4.21
N PRO A 42 3.09 5.00 -3.25
CA PRO A 42 2.00 4.70 -2.32
C PRO A 42 0.64 4.62 -3.03
N ASN A 43 -0.36 4.10 -2.32
CA ASN A 43 -1.74 4.08 -2.81
C ASN A 43 -2.26 5.51 -2.96
N GLY A 44 -3.01 5.77 -4.04
CA GLY A 44 -3.46 7.12 -4.37
C GLY A 44 -2.39 8.05 -4.97
N ALA A 45 -1.14 7.59 -5.16
CA ALA A 45 -0.09 8.41 -5.79
C ALA A 45 -0.39 8.76 -7.26
N GLY A 46 -1.16 7.93 -7.97
CA GLY A 46 -1.48 8.09 -9.39
C GLY A 46 -0.98 6.97 -10.31
N LYS A 47 -0.59 5.80 -9.77
CA LYS A 47 -0.07 4.67 -10.56
C LYS A 47 -1.06 4.21 -11.64
N SER A 48 -2.31 3.90 -11.28
CA SER A 48 -3.34 3.54 -12.25
C SER A 48 -3.73 4.70 -13.18
N THR A 49 -3.51 5.96 -12.77
CA THR A 49 -3.68 7.13 -13.66
C THR A 49 -2.65 7.11 -14.79
N ILE A 50 -1.41 6.68 -14.54
CA ILE A 50 -0.40 6.49 -15.58
C ILE A 50 -0.88 5.45 -16.60
N PHE A 51 -1.49 4.34 -16.16
CA PHE A 51 -2.05 3.34 -17.07
C PHE A 51 -3.19 3.90 -17.93
N LYS A 52 -4.08 4.73 -17.35
CA LYS A 52 -5.14 5.40 -18.12
C LYS A 52 -4.58 6.38 -19.16
N LEU A 53 -3.47 7.05 -18.84
CA LEU A 53 -2.77 7.93 -19.79
C LEU A 53 -2.07 7.13 -20.91
N ILE A 54 -1.49 5.97 -20.60
CA ILE A 54 -0.89 5.07 -21.59
C ILE A 54 -1.94 4.49 -22.52
N THR A 55 -3.09 4.05 -21.99
CA THR A 55 -4.18 3.48 -22.78
C THR A 55 -4.98 4.53 -23.56
N GLY A 56 -4.80 5.82 -23.23
CA GLY A 56 -5.51 6.93 -23.86
C GLY A 56 -6.94 7.13 -23.34
N GLU A 57 -7.35 6.39 -22.30
CA GLU A 57 -8.64 6.57 -21.61
C GLU A 57 -8.81 7.99 -21.06
N ILE A 58 -7.71 8.61 -20.65
CA ILE A 58 -7.63 10.02 -20.25
C ILE A 58 -6.48 10.70 -20.99
N GLN A 59 -6.58 12.01 -21.15
CA GLN A 59 -5.57 12.83 -21.82
C GLN A 59 -4.83 13.71 -20.80
N PRO A 60 -3.53 13.96 -21.01
CA PRO A 60 -2.79 14.88 -20.15
C PRO A 60 -3.32 16.32 -20.29
N VAL A 61 -3.24 17.09 -19.20
CA VAL A 61 -3.61 18.52 -19.21
C VAL A 61 -2.51 19.34 -19.89
N GLU A 62 -1.25 19.02 -19.60
CA GLU A 62 -0.09 19.55 -20.31
C GLU A 62 0.88 18.42 -20.66
N GLY A 63 1.72 18.65 -21.66
CA GLY A 63 2.65 17.64 -22.16
C GLY A 63 1.99 16.60 -23.07
N ARG A 64 2.67 15.48 -23.28
CA ARG A 64 2.18 14.41 -24.18
C ARG A 64 2.71 13.03 -23.81
N VAL A 65 1.90 12.03 -24.11
CA VAL A 65 2.27 10.61 -24.08
C VAL A 65 2.44 10.14 -25.52
N LEU A 66 3.59 9.56 -25.84
CA LEU A 66 3.93 9.07 -27.17
C LEU A 66 4.16 7.56 -27.11
N ILE A 67 3.47 6.83 -27.97
CA ILE A 67 3.64 5.38 -28.17
C ILE A 67 4.14 5.17 -29.60
N SER A 68 5.25 4.46 -29.74
CA SER A 68 5.89 4.25 -31.05
C SER A 68 5.19 3.15 -31.86
N ASP A 69 5.30 3.24 -33.19
CA ASP A 69 5.00 2.16 -34.15
C ASP A 69 3.58 1.57 -34.10
N ASN A 70 2.57 2.33 -33.64
CA ASN A 70 1.21 1.81 -33.38
C ASN A 70 1.23 0.53 -32.52
N ALA A 71 2.13 0.47 -31.54
CA ALA A 71 2.26 -0.67 -30.65
C ALA A 71 0.90 -1.03 -30.02
N THR A 72 0.58 -2.32 -30.06
CA THR A 72 -0.61 -2.87 -29.43
C THR A 72 -0.46 -2.83 -27.90
N ILE A 73 -1.52 -2.44 -27.20
CA ILE A 73 -1.53 -2.32 -25.74
C ILE A 73 -2.67 -3.19 -25.21
N ALA A 74 -2.39 -4.05 -24.23
CA ALA A 74 -3.43 -4.69 -23.45
C ALA A 74 -3.23 -4.41 -21.97
N ILE A 75 -4.34 -4.26 -21.26
CA ILE A 75 -4.39 -4.03 -19.82
C ILE A 75 -5.22 -5.13 -19.16
N ALA A 76 -4.69 -5.73 -18.09
CA ALA A 76 -5.46 -6.61 -17.23
C ALA A 76 -6.45 -5.76 -16.42
N LYS A 77 -7.72 -5.73 -16.86
CA LYS A 77 -8.77 -4.98 -16.16
C LYS A 77 -9.07 -5.63 -14.82
N GLN A 78 -9.48 -4.82 -13.84
CA GLN A 78 -9.82 -5.32 -12.50
C GLN A 78 -11.26 -5.83 -12.40
N ILE A 79 -12.17 -5.34 -13.24
CA ILE A 79 -13.61 -5.63 -13.16
C ILE A 79 -14.10 -6.19 -14.49
N MET A 80 -14.84 -7.31 -14.43
CA MET A 80 -15.52 -7.89 -15.58
C MET A 80 -16.75 -7.05 -15.93
N ALA A 81 -16.79 -6.50 -17.14
CA ALA A 81 -17.93 -5.74 -17.63
C ALA A 81 -19.20 -6.61 -17.69
N ASP A 82 -20.35 -6.04 -17.35
CA ASP A 82 -21.61 -6.79 -17.26
C ASP A 82 -22.01 -7.44 -18.60
N GLU A 83 -21.74 -6.78 -19.71
CA GLU A 83 -21.95 -7.30 -21.07
C GLU A 83 -21.15 -8.59 -21.36
N ASN A 84 -19.98 -8.76 -20.73
CA ASN A 84 -19.15 -9.94 -20.91
C ASN A 84 -19.59 -11.12 -20.02
N LYS A 85 -20.42 -10.88 -19.00
CA LYS A 85 -20.81 -11.93 -18.04
C LYS A 85 -21.73 -12.99 -18.65
N GLU A 86 -22.49 -12.63 -19.68
CA GLU A 86 -23.38 -13.56 -20.39
C GLU A 86 -22.64 -14.45 -21.41
N LEU A 87 -21.42 -14.07 -21.79
CA LEU A 87 -20.59 -14.83 -22.72
C LEU A 87 -20.06 -16.12 -22.06
N THR A 88 -19.86 -17.14 -22.89
CA THR A 88 -19.03 -18.28 -22.53
C THR A 88 -17.56 -17.87 -22.45
N VAL A 89 -16.73 -18.65 -21.74
CA VAL A 89 -15.28 -18.43 -21.71
C VAL A 89 -14.73 -18.37 -23.14
N ARG A 90 -15.10 -19.29 -24.03
CA ARG A 90 -14.63 -19.27 -25.43
C ARG A 90 -15.01 -17.98 -26.15
N GLU A 91 -16.27 -17.56 -26.06
CA GLU A 91 -16.75 -16.34 -26.73
C GLU A 91 -16.04 -15.10 -26.20
N TYR A 92 -15.85 -15.01 -24.89
CA TYR A 92 -15.13 -13.91 -24.28
C TYR A 92 -13.69 -13.82 -24.77
N PHE A 93 -12.93 -14.91 -24.78
CA PHE A 93 -11.58 -14.91 -25.32
C PHE A 93 -11.53 -14.65 -26.83
N ALA A 94 -12.57 -15.00 -27.58
CA ALA A 94 -12.67 -14.65 -28.99
C ALA A 94 -12.74 -13.12 -29.21
N THR A 95 -13.30 -12.35 -28.26
CA THR A 95 -13.33 -10.88 -28.33
C THR A 95 -11.96 -10.21 -28.34
N ALA A 96 -10.91 -10.93 -27.89
CA ALA A 96 -9.54 -10.44 -27.89
C ALA A 96 -8.96 -10.29 -29.32
N PHE A 97 -9.61 -10.89 -30.32
CA PHE A 97 -9.13 -10.93 -31.69
C PHE A 97 -10.14 -10.32 -32.67
N THR A 98 -9.65 -9.53 -33.62
CA THR A 98 -10.47 -9.02 -34.73
C THR A 98 -10.84 -10.10 -35.74
N GLU A 99 -10.00 -11.13 -35.88
CA GLU A 99 -10.18 -12.24 -36.80
C GLU A 99 -10.27 -13.59 -36.06
N LYS A 100 -11.04 -14.52 -36.62
CA LYS A 100 -11.24 -15.85 -36.04
C LYS A 100 -9.93 -16.64 -36.03
N LYS A 101 -9.44 -16.99 -34.84
CA LYS A 101 -8.26 -17.84 -34.67
C LYS A 101 -8.64 -19.32 -34.77
N HIS A 102 -8.00 -20.06 -35.68
CA HIS A 102 -8.24 -21.50 -35.86
C HIS A 102 -7.79 -22.36 -34.67
N ASN A 103 -6.84 -21.88 -33.88
CA ASN A 103 -6.29 -22.55 -32.70
C ASN A 103 -6.73 -21.89 -31.38
N LEU A 104 -7.88 -21.20 -31.36
CA LEU A 104 -8.35 -20.42 -30.21
C LEU A 104 -8.39 -21.24 -28.92
N ASP A 105 -9.01 -22.42 -28.92
CA ASP A 105 -9.14 -23.26 -27.72
C ASP A 105 -7.78 -23.64 -27.11
N LYS A 106 -6.78 -23.90 -27.96
CA LYS A 106 -5.42 -24.16 -27.50
C LYS A 106 -4.80 -22.91 -26.89
N LEU A 107 -4.91 -21.76 -27.56
CA LEU A 107 -4.40 -20.50 -27.03
C LEU A 107 -5.04 -20.14 -25.68
N ILE A 108 -6.34 -20.37 -25.53
CA ILE A 108 -7.06 -20.17 -24.28
C ILE A 108 -6.49 -21.09 -23.20
N THR A 109 -6.31 -22.37 -23.50
CA THR A 109 -5.73 -23.33 -22.54
C THR A 109 -4.33 -22.90 -22.10
N ASP A 110 -3.47 -22.56 -23.05
CA ASP A 110 -2.08 -22.15 -22.79
C ASP A 110 -2.02 -20.91 -21.86
N VAL A 111 -2.89 -19.89 -22.05
CA VAL A 111 -2.91 -18.71 -21.17
C VAL A 111 -3.63 -18.94 -19.84
N LEU A 112 -4.58 -19.87 -19.79
CA LEU A 112 -5.26 -20.26 -18.56
C LEU A 112 -4.31 -21.02 -17.62
N ASP A 113 -3.39 -21.81 -18.17
CA ASP A 113 -2.33 -22.49 -17.42
C ASP A 113 -1.36 -21.49 -16.76
N VAL A 114 -1.06 -20.37 -17.45
CA VAL A 114 -0.21 -19.28 -16.91
C VAL A 114 -0.81 -18.65 -15.66
N VAL A 115 -2.13 -18.57 -15.56
CA VAL A 115 -2.83 -18.04 -14.38
C VAL A 115 -3.34 -19.14 -13.44
N ASN A 116 -2.82 -20.37 -13.61
CA ASN A 116 -3.19 -21.56 -12.84
C ASN A 116 -4.71 -21.74 -12.72
N TYR A 117 -5.42 -21.72 -13.84
CA TYR A 117 -6.88 -21.81 -13.84
C TYR A 117 -7.38 -22.81 -14.88
N HIS A 118 -8.26 -23.72 -14.46
CA HIS A 118 -8.84 -24.74 -15.34
C HIS A 118 -10.36 -24.60 -15.33
N ILE A 119 -10.95 -24.30 -16.49
CA ILE A 119 -12.39 -24.09 -16.64
C ILE A 119 -12.88 -24.63 -18.00
N PRO A 120 -14.06 -25.28 -18.07
CA PRO A 120 -14.66 -25.64 -19.35
C PRO A 120 -14.94 -24.40 -20.20
N LEU A 121 -14.55 -24.44 -21.48
CA LEU A 121 -14.67 -23.29 -22.39
C LEU A 121 -16.12 -22.85 -22.67
N GLU A 122 -17.09 -23.76 -22.48
CA GLU A 122 -18.53 -23.50 -22.66
C GLU A 122 -19.19 -22.91 -21.40
N LYS A 123 -18.48 -22.82 -20.28
CA LYS A 123 -19.04 -22.26 -19.05
C LYS A 123 -19.26 -20.76 -19.22
N GLN A 124 -20.38 -20.23 -18.71
CA GLN A 124 -20.66 -18.79 -18.73
C GLN A 124 -19.84 -18.05 -17.67
N ILE A 125 -19.43 -16.81 -17.99
CA ILE A 125 -18.61 -16.00 -17.08
C ILE A 125 -19.36 -15.64 -15.80
N LYS A 126 -20.67 -15.39 -15.86
CA LYS A 126 -21.49 -15.10 -14.66
C LYS A 126 -21.48 -16.23 -13.62
N ASP A 127 -21.19 -17.46 -14.03
CA ASP A 127 -21.09 -18.63 -13.13
C ASP A 127 -19.70 -18.80 -12.52
N THR A 128 -18.81 -17.83 -12.73
CA THR A 128 -17.47 -17.77 -12.13
C THR A 128 -17.44 -16.73 -11.04
N SER A 129 -16.65 -16.98 -10.00
CA SER A 129 -16.53 -16.04 -8.89
C SER A 129 -15.69 -14.82 -9.22
N GLY A 130 -15.71 -13.77 -8.39
CA GLY A 130 -14.89 -12.57 -8.60
C GLY A 130 -13.39 -12.86 -8.77
N GLY A 131 -12.84 -13.77 -7.95
CA GLY A 131 -11.43 -14.20 -8.08
C GLY A 131 -11.17 -14.96 -9.38
N GLN A 132 -12.09 -15.84 -9.80
CA GLN A 132 -12.01 -16.53 -11.09
C GLN A 132 -12.15 -15.56 -12.27
N GLN A 133 -13.03 -14.57 -12.16
CA GLN A 133 -13.19 -13.50 -13.15
C GLN A 133 -11.89 -12.68 -13.27
N ALA A 134 -11.22 -12.37 -12.17
CA ALA A 134 -9.93 -11.70 -12.18
C ALA A 134 -8.86 -12.51 -12.92
N ARG A 135 -8.79 -13.83 -12.70
CA ARG A 135 -7.89 -14.72 -13.46
C ARG A 135 -8.22 -14.73 -14.96
N LEU A 136 -9.51 -14.74 -15.32
CA LEU A 136 -9.96 -14.64 -16.71
C LEU A 136 -9.58 -13.30 -17.35
N LEU A 137 -9.70 -12.18 -16.64
CA LEU A 137 -9.32 -10.85 -17.13
C LEU A 137 -7.81 -10.75 -17.38
N LEU A 138 -7.01 -11.32 -16.47
CA LEU A 138 -5.56 -11.40 -16.64
C LEU A 138 -5.21 -12.24 -17.88
N ALA A 139 -5.73 -13.47 -17.97
CA ALA A 139 -5.49 -14.35 -19.12
C ALA A 139 -5.97 -13.73 -20.46
N HIS A 140 -7.07 -12.97 -20.46
CA HIS A 140 -7.57 -12.25 -21.63
C HIS A 140 -6.60 -11.14 -22.09
N ALA A 141 -5.91 -10.47 -21.18
CA ALA A 141 -4.85 -9.53 -21.56
C ALA A 141 -3.62 -10.26 -22.15
N LEU A 142 -3.26 -11.43 -21.59
CA LEU A 142 -2.12 -12.22 -22.05
C LEU A 142 -2.32 -12.81 -23.46
N ILE A 143 -3.53 -13.30 -23.77
CA ILE A 143 -3.82 -13.96 -25.05
C ILE A 143 -3.64 -13.03 -26.26
N GLN A 144 -3.78 -11.71 -26.05
CA GLN A 144 -3.63 -10.69 -27.08
C GLN A 144 -2.17 -10.54 -27.55
N GLN A 145 -1.20 -10.99 -26.75
CA GLN A 145 0.24 -10.83 -27.00
C GLN A 145 0.63 -9.38 -27.40
N PRO A 146 0.23 -8.36 -26.62
CA PRO A 146 0.44 -6.96 -26.96
C PRO A 146 1.92 -6.56 -26.94
N ASP A 147 2.27 -5.52 -27.69
CA ASP A 147 3.61 -4.91 -27.66
C ASP A 147 3.94 -4.26 -26.30
N ILE A 148 2.91 -3.75 -25.62
CA ILE A 148 2.96 -3.28 -24.23
C ILE A 148 1.87 -3.99 -23.42
N LEU A 149 2.29 -4.79 -22.44
CA LEU A 149 1.40 -5.41 -21.46
C LEU A 149 1.37 -4.57 -20.18
N LEU A 150 0.18 -4.14 -19.75
CA LEU A 150 -0.02 -3.38 -18.51
C LEU A 150 -0.72 -4.27 -17.46
N LEU A 151 -0.09 -4.45 -16.30
CA LEU A 151 -0.60 -5.27 -15.21
C LEU A 151 -0.73 -4.43 -13.93
N ASP A 152 -1.96 -4.29 -13.41
CA ASP A 152 -2.26 -3.54 -12.20
C ASP A 152 -2.64 -4.51 -11.07
N GLU A 153 -1.72 -4.71 -10.12
CA GLU A 153 -1.83 -5.64 -8.99
C GLU A 153 -2.19 -7.09 -9.40
N PRO A 154 -1.44 -7.72 -10.33
CA PRO A 154 -1.81 -9.02 -10.89
C PRO A 154 -1.75 -10.17 -9.87
N THR A 155 -1.03 -10.02 -8.76
CA THR A 155 -0.84 -11.04 -7.73
C THR A 155 -2.03 -11.17 -6.78
N ASN A 156 -2.87 -10.13 -6.62
CA ASN A 156 -3.91 -10.08 -5.58
C ASN A 156 -4.93 -11.23 -5.63
N ASN A 157 -5.18 -11.81 -6.80
CA ASN A 157 -6.19 -12.85 -7.02
C ASN A 157 -5.56 -14.21 -7.43
N LEU A 158 -4.26 -14.35 -7.27
CA LEU A 158 -3.51 -15.57 -7.56
C LEU A 158 -3.09 -16.27 -6.26
N ASP A 159 -3.02 -17.58 -6.31
CA ASP A 159 -2.35 -18.41 -5.30
C ASP A 159 -0.84 -18.44 -5.58
N ASP A 160 -0.05 -18.96 -4.64
CA ASP A 160 1.42 -19.01 -4.76
C ASP A 160 1.87 -19.71 -6.05
N ASP A 161 1.21 -20.80 -6.45
CA ASP A 161 1.46 -21.50 -7.70
C ASP A 161 1.16 -20.61 -8.92
N GLY A 162 0.02 -19.91 -8.92
CA GLY A 162 -0.36 -18.97 -9.96
C GLY A 162 0.58 -17.77 -10.07
N ILE A 163 1.09 -17.26 -8.94
CA ILE A 163 2.13 -16.23 -8.92
C ILE A 163 3.39 -16.78 -9.60
N GLY A 164 3.83 -18.00 -9.23
CA GLY A 164 5.00 -18.64 -9.84
C GLY A 164 4.87 -18.86 -11.35
N HIS A 165 3.70 -19.29 -11.82
CA HIS A 165 3.42 -19.45 -13.25
C HIS A 165 3.44 -18.11 -14.00
N LEU A 166 2.78 -17.08 -13.44
CA LEU A 166 2.80 -15.74 -14.02
C LEU A 166 4.22 -15.15 -14.06
N THR A 167 5.00 -15.28 -12.98
CA THR A 167 6.40 -14.85 -12.94
C THR A 167 7.20 -15.50 -14.05
N THR A 168 7.08 -16.83 -14.19
CA THR A 168 7.78 -17.58 -15.23
C THR A 168 7.39 -17.11 -16.63
N PHE A 169 6.10 -16.87 -16.87
CA PHE A 169 5.62 -16.30 -18.12
C PHE A 169 6.21 -14.91 -18.39
N LEU A 170 6.19 -14.00 -17.40
CA LEU A 170 6.70 -12.63 -17.57
C LEU A 170 8.21 -12.58 -17.82
N ILE A 171 8.98 -13.50 -17.21
CA ILE A 171 10.41 -13.67 -17.50
C ILE A 171 10.62 -14.07 -18.96
N MET A 172 9.80 -14.99 -19.48
CA MET A 172 9.87 -15.46 -20.87
C MET A 172 9.21 -14.51 -21.88
N TYR A 173 8.45 -13.51 -21.42
CA TYR A 173 7.76 -12.58 -22.29
C TYR A 173 8.76 -11.64 -22.99
N GLU A 174 8.87 -11.77 -24.30
CA GLU A 174 9.88 -11.05 -25.09
C GLU A 174 9.56 -9.56 -25.28
N LYS A 175 8.31 -9.14 -25.08
CA LYS A 175 7.82 -7.78 -25.33
C LYS A 175 7.85 -6.93 -24.04
N THR A 176 7.40 -5.68 -24.13
CA THR A 176 7.44 -4.73 -23.01
C THR A 176 6.33 -5.03 -22.00
N VAL A 177 6.67 -5.02 -20.71
CA VAL A 177 5.71 -5.16 -19.62
C VAL A 177 5.86 -3.98 -18.68
N VAL A 178 4.74 -3.39 -18.27
CA VAL A 178 4.69 -2.40 -17.19
C VAL A 178 3.80 -2.95 -16.08
N VAL A 179 4.36 -3.09 -14.88
CA VAL A 179 3.69 -3.74 -13.74
C VAL A 179 3.57 -2.77 -12.57
N ILE A 180 2.39 -2.75 -11.94
CA ILE A 180 2.16 -2.20 -10.61
C ILE A 180 1.90 -3.39 -9.69
N SER A 181 2.66 -3.51 -8.61
CA SER A 181 2.45 -4.53 -7.58
C SER A 181 3.08 -4.07 -6.26
N HIS A 182 2.58 -4.60 -5.15
CA HIS A 182 3.24 -4.51 -3.84
C HIS A 182 4.07 -5.75 -3.48
N ASP A 183 4.04 -6.80 -4.31
CA ASP A 183 4.80 -8.03 -4.09
C ASP A 183 6.26 -7.87 -4.53
N THR A 184 7.15 -7.75 -3.55
CA THR A 184 8.58 -7.48 -3.76
C THR A 184 9.31 -8.65 -4.43
N TYR A 185 8.99 -9.90 -4.07
CA TYR A 185 9.61 -11.10 -4.62
C TYR A 185 9.20 -11.29 -6.08
N PHE A 186 7.91 -11.09 -6.37
CA PHE A 186 7.37 -11.10 -7.72
C PHE A 186 8.09 -10.07 -8.60
N LEU A 187 8.13 -8.81 -8.17
CA LEU A 187 8.75 -7.72 -8.93
C LEU A 187 10.26 -7.95 -9.13
N ASN A 188 10.98 -8.37 -8.09
CA ASN A 188 12.42 -8.54 -8.17
C ASN A 188 12.85 -9.61 -9.19
N SER A 189 11.96 -10.56 -9.50
CA SER A 189 12.28 -11.71 -10.38
C SER A 189 12.47 -11.35 -11.86
N PHE A 190 11.86 -10.25 -12.34
CA PHE A 190 11.86 -9.92 -13.78
C PHE A 190 12.08 -8.44 -14.08
N THR A 191 12.16 -7.56 -13.09
CA THR A 191 12.22 -6.10 -13.31
C THR A 191 13.59 -5.64 -13.78
N ASP A 192 13.61 -4.88 -14.88
CA ASP A 192 14.81 -4.23 -15.45
C ASP A 192 14.97 -2.77 -14.98
N GLY A 193 13.90 -2.17 -14.46
CA GLY A 193 13.90 -0.82 -13.93
C GLY A 193 12.61 -0.42 -13.24
N VAL A 194 12.70 0.63 -12.41
CA VAL A 194 11.59 1.11 -11.58
C VAL A 194 11.31 2.59 -11.86
N LEU A 195 10.05 2.89 -12.07
CA LEU A 195 9.49 4.24 -12.11
C LEU A 195 8.88 4.54 -10.75
N HIS A 196 9.61 5.28 -9.91
CA HIS A 196 9.14 5.69 -8.60
C HIS A 196 8.34 6.99 -8.71
N LEU A 197 7.03 6.88 -8.51
CA LEU A 197 6.11 8.01 -8.44
C LEU A 197 6.10 8.57 -7.02
N ASN A 198 6.66 9.75 -6.86
CA ASN A 198 6.67 10.45 -5.58
C ASN A 198 5.32 11.14 -5.34
N GLU A 199 4.64 10.78 -4.26
CA GLU A 199 3.32 11.31 -3.93
C GLU A 199 3.32 12.82 -3.65
N TYR A 200 4.43 13.41 -3.26
CA TYR A 200 4.48 14.81 -2.81
C TYR A 200 4.87 15.73 -3.95
N THR A 201 5.95 15.39 -4.64
CA THR A 201 6.41 16.16 -5.80
C THR A 201 5.57 15.89 -7.04
N LYS A 202 4.76 14.81 -7.03
CA LYS A 202 3.98 14.34 -8.18
C LYS A 202 4.85 14.06 -9.42
N LYS A 203 6.14 13.82 -9.20
CA LYS A 203 7.15 13.52 -10.22
C LYS A 203 7.51 12.05 -10.23
N ILE A 204 8.09 11.60 -11.33
CA ILE A 204 8.62 10.24 -11.48
C ILE A 204 10.14 10.29 -11.54
N ASN A 205 10.77 9.46 -10.73
CA ASN A 205 12.19 9.15 -10.84
C ASN A 205 12.35 7.77 -11.48
N GLN A 206 13.15 7.69 -12.53
CA GLN A 206 13.43 6.44 -13.23
C GLN A 206 14.78 5.87 -12.76
N TYR A 207 14.76 4.61 -12.33
CA TYR A 207 15.92 3.87 -11.90
C TYR A 207 16.10 2.62 -12.78
N GLN A 208 17.35 2.21 -12.98
CA GLN A 208 17.70 0.98 -13.69
C GLN A 208 18.21 -0.05 -12.70
N GLY A 209 17.90 -1.33 -12.94
CA GLY A 209 18.27 -2.44 -12.08
C GLY A 209 17.06 -3.23 -11.59
N ASN A 210 17.34 -4.33 -10.90
CA ASN A 210 16.30 -5.12 -10.24
C ASN A 210 15.62 -4.32 -9.12
N TYR A 211 14.49 -4.81 -8.65
CA TYR A 211 13.65 -4.08 -7.71
C TYR A 211 14.36 -3.80 -6.38
N LEU A 212 15.05 -4.80 -5.80
CA LEU A 212 15.69 -4.67 -4.50
C LEU A 212 16.87 -3.68 -4.52
N ASP A 213 17.71 -3.72 -5.55
CA ASP A 213 18.85 -2.80 -5.70
C ASP A 213 18.35 -1.35 -5.81
N VAL A 214 17.25 -1.14 -6.54
CA VAL A 214 16.65 0.19 -6.64
C VAL A 214 16.07 0.64 -5.31
N LEU A 215 15.40 -0.24 -4.56
CA LEU A 215 14.85 0.07 -3.26
C LEU A 215 15.95 0.49 -2.27
N GLU A 216 17.09 -0.21 -2.26
CA GLU A 216 18.27 0.18 -1.49
C GLU A 216 18.80 1.57 -1.92
N ASN A 217 18.89 1.83 -3.21
CA ASN A 217 19.34 3.13 -3.74
C ASN A 217 18.39 4.28 -3.35
N ILE A 218 17.08 4.04 -3.44
CA ILE A 218 16.06 5.00 -3.01
C ILE A 218 16.22 5.27 -1.51
N ASN A 219 16.38 4.23 -0.70
CA ASN A 219 16.57 4.35 0.75
C ASN A 219 17.86 5.11 1.11
N ALA A 220 18.97 4.82 0.42
CA ALA A 220 20.23 5.51 0.63
C ALA A 220 20.17 6.98 0.19
N GLN A 221 19.45 7.29 -0.89
CA GLN A 221 19.25 8.67 -1.34
C GLN A 221 18.41 9.45 -0.34
N ILE A 222 17.31 8.86 0.12
CA ILE A 222 16.48 9.37 1.20
C ILE A 222 17.31 9.67 2.45
N GLU A 223 18.14 8.71 2.91
CA GLU A 223 18.95 8.88 4.12
C GLU A 223 19.98 10.02 3.96
N ARG A 224 20.55 10.19 2.76
CA ARG A 224 21.45 11.31 2.44
C ARG A 224 20.73 12.65 2.47
N GLU A 225 19.52 12.70 1.94
CA GLU A 225 18.67 13.91 1.97
C GLU A 225 18.29 14.24 3.42
N GLU A 226 17.84 13.26 4.21
CA GLU A 226 17.56 13.41 5.65
C GLU A 226 18.75 14.00 6.42
N ARG A 227 19.97 13.48 6.21
CA ARG A 227 21.18 13.99 6.88
C ARG A 227 21.48 15.45 6.49
N LYS A 228 21.33 15.80 5.21
CA LYS A 228 21.50 17.20 4.75
C LYS A 228 20.46 18.11 5.40
N ASN A 229 19.22 17.65 5.49
CA ASN A 229 18.11 18.42 6.03
C ASN A 229 18.22 18.62 7.54
N ALA A 230 18.64 17.58 8.28
CA ALA A 230 18.95 17.69 9.70
C ALA A 230 20.10 18.69 9.97
N GLN A 231 21.15 18.66 9.14
CA GLN A 231 22.26 19.61 9.25
C GLN A 231 21.82 21.05 8.94
N LEU A 232 20.99 21.25 7.91
CA LEU A 232 20.39 22.54 7.57
C LEU A 232 19.52 23.07 8.71
N GLN A 233 18.60 22.25 9.25
CA GLN A 233 17.75 22.64 10.38
C GLN A 233 18.57 23.04 11.61
N LYS A 234 19.62 22.28 11.94
CA LYS A 234 20.53 22.65 13.04
C LYS A 234 21.23 23.98 12.78
N ASN A 235 21.74 24.19 11.56
CA ASN A 235 22.39 25.45 11.18
C ASN A 235 21.42 26.66 11.23
N ILE A 236 20.16 26.45 10.83
CA ILE A 236 19.11 27.48 10.90
C ILE A 236 18.78 27.79 12.35
N GLN A 237 18.61 26.77 13.20
CA GLN A 237 18.35 26.96 14.62
C GLN A 237 19.50 27.70 15.32
N ASP A 238 20.75 27.28 15.09
CA ASP A 238 21.94 27.94 15.62
C ASP A 238 22.02 29.42 15.16
N ARG A 239 21.60 29.72 13.92
CA ARG A 239 21.52 31.09 13.40
C ARG A 239 20.38 31.88 14.03
N LYS A 240 19.20 31.29 14.24
CA LYS A 240 18.07 31.91 14.96
C LYS A 240 18.44 32.24 16.40
N ASP A 241 19.12 31.34 17.09
CA ASP A 241 19.59 31.56 18.46
C ASP A 241 20.63 32.70 18.53
N LYS A 242 21.55 32.75 17.56
CA LYS A 242 22.48 33.89 17.40
C LYS A 242 21.74 35.20 17.09
N ILE A 243 20.73 35.18 16.21
CA ILE A 243 19.90 36.35 15.90
C ILE A 243 19.19 36.84 17.16
N ASN A 244 18.58 35.95 17.95
CA ASN A 244 17.92 36.31 19.20
C ASN A 244 18.92 36.90 20.21
N PHE A 245 20.10 36.31 20.34
CA PHE A 245 21.18 36.83 21.19
C PHE A 245 21.68 38.22 20.75
N PHE A 246 21.88 38.45 19.45
CA PHE A 246 22.40 39.71 18.91
C PHE A 246 21.33 40.80 18.78
N SER A 247 20.06 40.44 18.65
CA SER A 247 18.93 41.37 18.60
C SER A 247 18.70 42.09 19.93
N ASN A 248 19.07 41.45 21.04
CA ASN A 248 19.02 42.04 22.38
C ASN A 248 20.19 42.99 22.67
N LYS A 249 21.13 43.19 21.72
CA LYS A 249 22.27 44.11 21.84
C LYS A 249 22.13 45.34 20.93
N GLY A 250 22.53 46.51 21.41
CA GLY A 250 22.48 47.78 20.65
C GLY A 250 23.62 47.96 19.63
N GLY A 251 23.43 48.86 18.67
CA GLY A 251 24.48 49.32 17.74
C GLY A 251 24.77 48.37 16.56
N LYS A 252 26.05 48.18 16.22
CA LYS A 252 26.52 47.36 15.07
C LYS A 252 25.99 45.91 15.09
N MET A 253 25.74 45.37 16.28
CA MET A 253 25.23 43.99 16.44
C MET A 253 23.79 43.83 15.95
N ARG A 254 22.96 44.88 16.00
CA ARG A 254 21.59 44.85 15.48
C ARG A 254 21.55 44.83 13.94
N LYS A 255 22.52 45.48 13.28
CA LYS A 255 22.70 45.42 11.83
C LYS A 255 23.17 44.03 11.37
N LEU A 256 24.06 43.40 12.12
CA LEU A 256 24.49 42.02 11.86
C LEU A 256 23.31 41.04 12.01
N ALA A 257 22.46 41.20 13.03
CA ALA A 257 21.25 40.41 13.21
C ALA A 257 20.25 40.58 12.05
N ALA A 258 20.12 41.78 11.49
CA ALA A 258 19.24 42.03 10.33
C ALA A 258 19.75 41.30 9.06
N LYS A 259 21.06 41.38 8.77
CA LYS A 259 21.67 40.65 7.64
C LYS A 259 21.56 39.14 7.81
N MET A 260 21.79 38.63 9.02
CA MET A 260 21.61 37.20 9.32
C MET A 260 20.16 36.73 9.16
N ARG A 261 19.16 37.59 9.40
CA ARG A 261 17.74 37.24 9.13
C ARG A 261 17.45 37.10 7.64
N GLU A 262 18.06 37.95 6.82
CA GLU A 262 17.92 37.91 5.36
C GLU A 262 18.56 36.64 4.79
N GLU A 263 19.77 36.29 5.24
CA GLU A 263 20.44 35.03 4.90
C GLU A 263 19.67 33.79 5.41
N VAL A 264 19.05 33.86 6.59
CA VAL A 264 18.19 32.76 7.11
C VAL A 264 16.90 32.65 6.32
N ALA A 265 16.28 33.76 5.91
CA ALA A 265 15.08 33.74 5.09
C ALA A 265 15.36 33.16 3.69
N GLU A 266 16.49 33.52 3.08
CA GLU A 266 16.94 32.97 1.81
C GLU A 266 17.32 31.48 1.92
N ASP A 267 17.93 31.06 3.04
CA ASP A 267 18.17 29.63 3.32
C ASP A 267 16.88 28.86 3.62
N GLU A 268 15.86 29.49 4.24
CA GLU A 268 14.51 28.92 4.45
C GLU A 268 13.72 28.83 3.14
N GLU A 269 13.94 29.73 2.19
CA GLU A 269 13.33 29.73 0.85
C GLU A 269 14.04 28.76 -0.12
N ASN A 270 15.36 28.60 0.03
CA ASN A 270 16.17 27.60 -0.70
C ASN A 270 16.23 26.23 -0.02
N MET A 271 15.64 26.08 1.17
CA MET A 271 15.26 24.76 1.62
C MET A 271 14.38 24.20 0.52
N VAL A 272 14.89 23.17 -0.16
CA VAL A 272 14.04 22.23 -0.90
C VAL A 272 12.84 21.97 0.01
N ASP A 273 11.62 21.90 -0.52
CA ASP A 273 10.45 21.42 0.21
C ASP A 273 10.79 20.03 0.73
N VAL A 274 11.50 19.97 1.85
CA VAL A 274 11.79 18.79 2.61
C VAL A 274 10.54 18.64 3.42
N MET A 275 9.55 18.14 2.71
CA MET A 275 8.70 17.04 3.12
C MET A 275 8.78 16.86 4.63
N GLN A 276 7.86 17.52 5.33
CA GLN A 276 7.67 17.30 6.76
C GLN A 276 7.40 15.80 7.08
N GLU A 277 7.13 14.98 6.06
CA GLU A 277 6.93 13.53 6.07
C GLU A 277 8.21 12.67 5.87
N ASP A 278 9.41 13.26 5.80
CA ASP A 278 10.67 12.49 5.87
C ASP A 278 11.06 12.09 7.30
N LYS A 279 10.28 12.49 8.31
CA LYS A 279 10.56 12.11 9.70
C LYS A 279 10.06 10.70 9.94
N THR A 280 10.89 9.83 10.52
CA THR A 280 10.41 8.57 11.09
C THR A 280 9.67 8.85 12.39
N ILE A 281 8.55 8.18 12.63
CA ILE A 281 7.83 8.28 13.91
C ILE A 281 8.77 7.98 15.08
N THR A 282 8.56 8.64 16.21
CA THR A 282 9.38 8.38 17.39
C THR A 282 8.98 7.04 18.02
N ARG A 283 9.96 6.34 18.62
CA ARG A 283 9.70 5.06 19.30
C ARG A 283 8.57 5.19 20.31
N PHE A 284 7.72 4.18 20.35
CA PHE A 284 6.53 4.16 21.17
C PHE A 284 6.29 2.75 21.71
N THR A 285 5.50 2.68 22.77
CA THR A 285 4.97 1.43 23.32
C THR A 285 3.47 1.52 23.33
N ILE A 286 2.80 0.40 23.08
CA ILE A 286 1.35 0.28 23.23
C ILE A 286 1.12 -0.23 24.66
N PRO A 287 0.50 0.56 25.55
CA PRO A 287 0.17 0.06 26.88
C PRO A 287 -0.88 -1.06 26.76
N ALA A 288 -0.74 -2.09 27.58
CA ALA A 288 -1.68 -3.20 27.61
C ALA A 288 -2.60 -3.10 28.83
N GLN A 289 -3.90 -3.32 28.63
CA GLN A 289 -4.85 -3.46 29.72
C GLN A 289 -4.39 -4.57 30.67
N THR A 290 -4.41 -4.31 31.98
CA THR A 290 -4.18 -5.39 32.94
C THR A 290 -5.41 -6.28 33.01
N TYR A 291 -5.30 -7.49 32.46
CA TYR A 291 -6.35 -8.51 32.50
C TYR A 291 -5.73 -9.86 32.93
N LYS A 292 -6.36 -10.55 33.88
CA LYS A 292 -5.84 -11.81 34.47
C LYS A 292 -6.52 -13.07 33.95
N GLU A 293 -7.74 -12.92 33.44
CA GLU A 293 -8.54 -14.02 32.94
C GLU A 293 -8.27 -14.25 31.45
N GLU A 294 -9.04 -15.15 30.84
CA GLU A 294 -8.98 -15.42 29.42
C GLU A 294 -9.51 -14.22 28.63
N ILE A 295 -8.74 -13.77 27.64
CA ILE A 295 -9.07 -12.58 26.84
C ILE A 295 -10.00 -12.97 25.69
N LEU A 296 -9.73 -14.10 25.03
CA LEU A 296 -10.51 -14.61 23.91
C LEU A 296 -10.57 -16.15 23.97
N SER A 297 -11.76 -16.71 23.83
CA SER A 297 -12.00 -18.12 23.54
C SER A 297 -12.67 -18.25 22.18
N MET A 298 -12.25 -19.22 21.39
CA MET A 298 -12.83 -19.52 20.09
C MET A 298 -12.87 -21.03 19.86
N ASN A 299 -14.09 -21.54 19.62
CA ASN A 299 -14.38 -22.98 19.48
C ASN A 299 -14.62 -23.40 18.02
N HIS A 300 -14.96 -22.45 17.15
CA HIS A 300 -15.08 -22.69 15.72
C HIS A 300 -14.83 -21.41 14.94
N VAL A 301 -14.43 -21.55 13.68
CA VAL A 301 -14.24 -20.47 12.73
C VAL A 301 -15.00 -20.76 11.45
N SER A 302 -15.57 -19.70 10.88
CA SER A 302 -16.14 -19.76 9.54
C SER A 302 -15.02 -19.50 8.51
N VAL A 303 -14.80 -20.45 7.61
CA VAL A 303 -13.85 -20.34 6.49
C VAL A 303 -14.64 -20.31 5.19
N LEU A 304 -14.28 -19.41 4.28
CA LEU A 304 -14.91 -19.35 2.96
C LEU A 304 -14.19 -20.31 2.01
N LYS A 305 -14.84 -21.41 1.65
CA LYS A 305 -14.30 -22.43 0.75
C LYS A 305 -15.26 -22.59 -0.42
N ASN A 306 -14.78 -22.38 -1.65
CA ASN A 306 -15.60 -22.46 -2.86
C ASN A 306 -16.87 -21.56 -2.84
N HIS A 307 -16.83 -20.41 -2.16
CA HIS A 307 -17.97 -19.49 -1.97
C HIS A 307 -19.06 -20.00 -1.03
N GLU A 308 -18.82 -21.12 -0.34
CA GLU A 308 -19.65 -21.58 0.76
C GLU A 308 -18.95 -21.31 2.08
N VAL A 309 -19.72 -20.90 3.08
CA VAL A 309 -19.23 -20.70 4.44
C VAL A 309 -19.20 -22.07 5.12
N VAL A 310 -18.00 -22.56 5.41
CA VAL A 310 -17.79 -23.82 6.11
C VAL A 310 -17.33 -23.53 7.53
N GLU A 311 -18.03 -24.07 8.53
CA GLU A 311 -17.56 -23.99 9.91
C GLU A 311 -16.53 -25.09 10.20
N LYS A 312 -15.46 -24.69 10.84
CA LYS A 312 -14.36 -25.56 11.27
C LYS A 312 -14.17 -25.41 12.75
N GLU A 313 -14.17 -26.54 13.46
CA GLU A 313 -13.85 -26.57 14.88
C GLU A 313 -12.39 -26.18 15.09
N VAL A 314 -12.16 -25.20 15.96
CA VAL A 314 -10.83 -24.76 16.40
C VAL A 314 -10.89 -24.56 17.89
N ASN A 315 -9.83 -24.86 18.63
CA ASN A 315 -9.81 -24.62 20.08
C ASN A 315 -8.69 -23.62 20.39
N ILE A 316 -9.01 -22.34 20.30
CA ILE A 316 -8.05 -21.24 20.50
C ILE A 316 -8.44 -20.46 21.76
N HIS A 317 -7.49 -20.34 22.67
CA HIS A 317 -7.62 -19.58 23.90
C HIS A 317 -6.47 -18.59 24.00
N LEU A 318 -6.77 -17.29 23.99
CA LEU A 318 -5.77 -16.24 24.14
C LEU A 318 -5.86 -15.62 25.53
N ARG A 319 -4.71 -15.52 26.17
CA ARG A 319 -4.45 -14.79 27.41
C ARG A 319 -3.44 -13.68 27.14
N ARG A 320 -3.18 -12.89 28.18
CA ARG A 320 -2.15 -11.85 28.14
C ARG A 320 -0.81 -12.41 27.64
N GLY A 321 -0.22 -11.76 26.65
CA GLY A 321 1.04 -12.17 26.02
C GLY A 321 0.91 -13.24 24.95
N ASN A 322 -0.28 -13.82 24.72
CA ASN A 322 -0.49 -14.74 23.61
C ASN A 322 -0.58 -14.01 22.28
N ARG A 323 -0.03 -14.65 21.24
CA ARG A 323 0.14 -14.06 19.92
C ARG A 323 -0.23 -15.09 18.86
N LEU A 324 -1.38 -14.84 18.23
CA LEU A 324 -1.93 -15.66 17.18
C LEU A 324 -1.64 -15.03 15.81
N PHE A 325 -0.99 -15.78 14.93
CA PHE A 325 -0.84 -15.40 13.53
C PHE A 325 -1.81 -16.19 12.66
N ILE A 326 -2.60 -15.49 11.84
CA ILE A 326 -3.57 -16.13 10.95
C ILE A 326 -3.02 -16.12 9.52
N LYS A 327 -2.74 -17.32 9.00
CA LYS A 327 -2.29 -17.58 7.63
C LYS A 327 -3.44 -18.04 6.75
N GLY A 328 -3.32 -17.80 5.45
CA GLY A 328 -4.24 -18.32 4.45
C GLY A 328 -4.24 -17.48 3.17
N PRO A 329 -4.67 -18.07 2.04
CA PRO A 329 -4.73 -17.38 0.75
C PRO A 329 -5.71 -16.20 0.77
N ASN A 330 -5.54 -15.29 -0.20
CA ASN A 330 -6.46 -14.16 -0.37
C ASN A 330 -7.88 -14.66 -0.64
N GLY A 331 -8.87 -13.97 -0.05
CA GLY A 331 -10.29 -14.31 -0.23
C GLY A 331 -10.82 -15.47 0.63
N ILE A 332 -9.99 -16.12 1.45
CA ILE A 332 -10.44 -17.21 2.35
C ILE A 332 -11.30 -16.75 3.55
N GLY A 333 -11.37 -15.43 3.77
CA GLY A 333 -12.19 -14.80 4.81
C GLY A 333 -11.43 -14.32 6.06
N LYS A 334 -10.11 -14.08 5.99
CA LYS A 334 -9.30 -13.57 7.12
C LYS A 334 -9.88 -12.30 7.75
N SER A 335 -10.10 -11.25 6.97
CA SER A 335 -10.68 -9.99 7.46
C SER A 335 -12.11 -10.18 7.98
N THR A 336 -12.88 -11.10 7.39
CA THR A 336 -14.23 -11.45 7.87
C THR A 336 -14.16 -12.11 9.25
N LEU A 337 -13.21 -13.03 9.47
CA LEU A 337 -12.97 -13.65 10.76
C LEU A 337 -12.54 -12.60 11.80
N LEU A 338 -11.58 -11.73 11.47
CA LEU A 338 -11.14 -10.66 12.37
C LEU A 338 -12.27 -9.70 12.75
N LYS A 339 -13.12 -9.34 11.79
CA LYS A 339 -14.31 -8.51 12.04
C LYS A 339 -15.29 -9.22 12.99
N LYS A 340 -15.57 -10.51 12.77
CA LYS A 340 -16.44 -11.29 13.66
C LYS A 340 -15.90 -11.38 15.09
N ILE A 341 -14.59 -11.53 15.25
CA ILE A 341 -13.93 -11.49 16.56
C ILE A 341 -14.14 -10.13 17.22
N ALA A 342 -13.86 -9.04 16.49
CA ALA A 342 -13.93 -7.69 17.04
C ALA A 342 -15.36 -7.24 17.40
N GLU A 343 -16.39 -7.77 16.73
CA GLU A 343 -17.80 -7.37 16.92
C GLU A 343 -18.56 -8.29 17.91
N GLU A 344 -17.91 -9.31 18.49
CA GLU A 344 -18.53 -10.30 19.40
C GLU A 344 -19.77 -11.00 18.80
N GLN A 345 -19.87 -11.06 17.47
CA GLN A 345 -21.12 -11.31 16.75
C GLN A 345 -21.36 -12.78 16.35
N THR A 346 -20.84 -13.76 17.08
CA THR A 346 -21.01 -15.17 16.70
C THR A 346 -21.06 -16.12 17.89
N ASP A 347 -21.87 -17.16 17.77
CA ASP A 347 -21.78 -18.35 18.63
C ASP A 347 -20.33 -18.87 18.61
N GLY A 348 -19.81 -19.31 19.75
CA GLY A 348 -18.49 -19.92 19.86
C GLY A 348 -17.27 -18.98 19.86
N ILE A 349 -17.44 -17.66 19.78
CA ILE A 349 -16.41 -16.66 20.11
C ILE A 349 -16.82 -15.95 21.40
N THR A 350 -15.93 -15.89 22.39
CA THR A 350 -16.21 -15.20 23.65
C THR A 350 -15.02 -14.34 24.02
N ILE A 351 -15.27 -13.05 24.23
CA ILE A 351 -14.28 -12.10 24.74
C ILE A 351 -14.51 -11.91 26.24
N GLY A 352 -13.43 -11.84 27.01
CA GLY A 352 -13.49 -11.61 28.45
C GLY A 352 -14.22 -10.31 28.79
N ALA A 353 -15.08 -10.33 29.80
CA ALA A 353 -15.86 -9.15 30.19
C ALA A 353 -14.92 -7.98 30.54
N GLY A 354 -15.16 -6.82 29.90
CA GLY A 354 -14.38 -5.60 30.13
C GLY A 354 -13.03 -5.55 29.39
N VAL A 355 -12.71 -6.54 28.55
CA VAL A 355 -11.55 -6.46 27.65
C VAL A 355 -11.76 -5.33 26.64
N LYS A 356 -10.78 -4.42 26.55
CA LYS A 356 -10.74 -3.39 25.52
C LYS A 356 -10.18 -3.98 24.23
N VAL A 357 -11.01 -4.08 23.20
CA VAL A 357 -10.61 -4.56 21.87
C VAL A 357 -10.19 -3.38 20.99
N ALA A 358 -9.00 -3.46 20.42
CA ALA A 358 -8.49 -2.51 19.44
C ALA A 358 -8.27 -3.22 18.11
N TYR A 359 -8.83 -2.68 17.02
CA TYR A 359 -8.78 -3.31 15.70
C TYR A 359 -8.23 -2.34 14.64
N TYR A 360 -7.10 -2.71 14.03
CA TYR A 360 -6.60 -2.09 12.79
C TYR A 360 -7.28 -2.76 11.60
N LYS A 361 -8.28 -2.09 11.02
CA LYS A 361 -8.97 -2.54 9.81
C LYS A 361 -8.21 -2.08 8.57
N GLN A 362 -8.02 -2.96 7.59
CA GLN A 362 -7.35 -2.66 6.33
C GLN A 362 -7.95 -1.46 5.58
N ASP A 363 -9.28 -1.30 5.62
CA ASP A 363 -10.01 -0.23 4.94
C ASP A 363 -10.27 1.02 5.80
N PHE A 364 -9.76 1.03 7.04
CA PHE A 364 -10.01 2.06 8.05
C PHE A 364 -11.50 2.28 8.41
N SER A 365 -12.40 1.34 8.09
CA SER A 365 -13.84 1.45 8.40
C SER A 365 -14.15 1.50 9.90
N GLY A 366 -13.17 1.27 10.77
CA GLY A 366 -13.25 1.46 12.22
C GLY A 366 -13.13 2.93 12.66
N LEU A 367 -12.80 3.84 11.73
CA LEU A 367 -12.76 5.27 11.97
C LEU A 367 -14.05 5.94 11.47
N ASP A 368 -14.58 6.90 12.23
CA ASP A 368 -15.59 7.81 11.68
C ASP A 368 -14.89 8.85 10.80
N PHE A 369 -15.21 8.87 9.51
CA PHE A 369 -14.60 9.79 8.54
C PHE A 369 -15.11 11.23 8.67
N ASN A 370 -16.24 11.44 9.34
CA ASN A 370 -16.87 12.76 9.48
C ASN A 370 -16.35 13.55 10.68
N GLN A 371 -15.86 12.88 11.71
CA GLN A 371 -15.23 13.53 12.87
C GLN A 371 -13.81 14.00 12.56
N THR A 372 -13.30 14.92 13.39
CA THR A 372 -11.90 15.34 13.30
C THR A 372 -10.97 14.30 13.92
N ALA A 373 -9.72 14.27 13.47
CA ALA A 373 -8.72 13.36 14.03
C ALA A 373 -8.49 13.60 15.53
N PHE A 374 -8.59 14.85 16.00
CA PHE A 374 -8.58 15.17 17.43
C PHE A 374 -9.71 14.47 18.20
N HIS A 375 -10.95 14.58 17.73
CA HIS A 375 -12.10 13.93 18.39
C HIS A 375 -11.98 12.41 18.32
N SER A 376 -11.47 11.87 17.21
CA SER A 376 -11.19 10.44 17.10
C SER A 376 -10.21 9.90 18.16
N LEU A 377 -9.28 10.72 18.65
CA LEU A 377 -8.37 10.36 19.76
C LEU A 377 -9.01 10.63 21.12
N ARG A 378 -9.79 11.71 21.23
CA ARG A 378 -10.48 12.10 22.46
C ARG A 378 -11.51 11.03 22.89
N ASP A 379 -12.28 10.53 21.94
CA ASP A 379 -13.45 9.68 22.20
C ASP A 379 -13.07 8.24 22.59
N ILE A 380 -11.80 7.84 22.39
CA ILE A 380 -11.30 6.52 22.80
C ILE A 380 -10.76 6.50 24.24
N MET A 381 -10.56 7.68 24.85
CA MET A 381 -10.04 7.81 26.20
C MET A 381 -11.18 7.77 27.21
N ASP A 382 -11.01 6.99 28.29
CA ASP A 382 -11.96 6.98 29.41
C ASP A 382 -12.04 8.36 30.08
N VAL A 383 -10.90 9.04 30.20
CA VAL A 383 -10.76 10.40 30.72
C VAL A 383 -9.97 11.24 29.71
N PRO A 384 -10.63 12.09 28.91
CA PRO A 384 -9.95 12.91 27.92
C PRO A 384 -8.99 13.92 28.53
N ASP A 385 -7.76 13.95 28.02
CA ASP A 385 -6.73 14.92 28.35
C ASP A 385 -6.09 15.45 27.06
N ASP A 386 -6.37 16.72 26.76
CA ASP A 386 -5.90 17.38 25.53
C ASP A 386 -4.37 17.38 25.43
N GLU A 387 -3.64 17.55 26.53
CA GLU A 387 -2.17 17.55 26.53
C GLU A 387 -1.64 16.16 26.17
N VAL A 388 -2.23 15.11 26.76
CA VAL A 388 -1.89 13.71 26.44
C VAL A 388 -2.19 13.39 24.98
N ILE A 389 -3.33 13.87 24.45
CA ILE A 389 -3.72 13.70 23.05
C ILE A 389 -2.68 14.35 22.14
N TYR A 390 -2.36 15.63 22.33
CA TYR A 390 -1.39 16.33 21.48
C TYR A 390 0.02 15.72 21.58
N ARG A 391 0.45 15.34 22.78
CA ARG A 391 1.76 14.69 22.99
C ARG A 391 1.83 13.33 22.28
N THR A 392 0.76 12.54 22.34
CA THR A 392 0.69 11.23 21.68
C THR A 392 0.61 11.41 20.17
N ALA A 393 -0.24 12.30 19.67
CA ALA A 393 -0.36 12.60 18.24
C ALA A 393 0.96 13.09 17.62
N ALA A 394 1.70 13.95 18.32
CA ALA A 394 3.00 14.45 17.86
C ALA A 394 4.03 13.33 17.66
N ARG A 395 3.99 12.26 18.49
CA ARG A 395 4.85 11.08 18.35
C ARG A 395 4.61 10.31 17.04
N PHE A 396 3.38 10.40 16.53
CA PHE A 396 2.94 9.84 15.24
C PHE A 396 2.90 10.89 14.12
N LEU A 397 3.59 12.03 14.27
CA LEU A 397 3.67 13.11 13.27
C LEU A 397 2.32 13.75 12.92
N LEU A 398 1.30 13.56 13.76
CA LEU A 398 -0.01 14.18 13.62
C LEU A 398 0.04 15.56 14.29
N SER A 399 0.39 16.58 13.51
CA SER A 399 0.45 17.97 13.98
C SER A 399 -0.93 18.51 14.41
N SER A 400 -0.95 19.60 15.16
CA SER A 400 -2.20 20.28 15.55
C SER A 400 -3.09 20.63 14.35
N LYS A 401 -2.49 21.04 13.24
CA LYS A 401 -3.20 21.32 11.99
C LYS A 401 -3.84 20.06 11.40
N ILE A 402 -3.13 18.93 11.43
CA ILE A 402 -3.66 17.63 10.96
C ILE A 402 -4.82 17.18 11.85
N LEU A 403 -4.70 17.36 13.17
CA LEU A 403 -5.74 16.96 14.13
C LEU A 403 -7.08 17.71 13.96
N GLN A 404 -7.05 18.92 13.40
CA GLN A 404 -8.25 19.71 13.08
C GLN A 404 -8.98 19.22 11.83
N ASN A 405 -8.30 18.49 10.95
CA ASN A 405 -8.92 17.96 9.74
C ASN A 405 -9.86 16.79 10.07
N LYS A 406 -10.89 16.62 9.23
CA LYS A 406 -11.72 15.42 9.24
C LYS A 406 -10.89 14.19 8.90
N VAL A 407 -11.18 13.06 9.53
CA VAL A 407 -10.47 11.80 9.27
C VAL A 407 -10.56 11.41 7.80
N GLY A 408 -11.69 11.66 7.13
CA GLY A 408 -11.85 11.43 5.68
C GLY A 408 -10.82 12.13 4.80
N ALA A 409 -10.36 13.32 5.21
CA ALA A 409 -9.42 14.14 4.45
C ALA A 409 -7.93 13.76 4.69
N LEU A 410 -7.65 12.89 5.64
CA LEU A 410 -6.30 12.39 5.90
C LEU A 410 -5.83 11.44 4.80
N SER A 411 -4.51 11.42 4.53
CA SER A 411 -3.92 10.36 3.70
C SER A 411 -4.07 9.00 4.39
N GLU A 412 -3.99 7.91 3.63
CA GLU A 412 -4.09 6.56 4.20
C GLU A 412 -2.99 6.28 5.23
N GLY A 413 -1.77 6.77 4.99
CA GLY A 413 -0.69 6.69 5.98
C GLY A 413 -0.99 7.47 7.26
N GLN A 414 -1.55 8.69 7.14
CA GLN A 414 -1.98 9.46 8.31
C GLN A 414 -3.12 8.78 9.08
N LYS A 415 -4.06 8.12 8.39
CA LYS A 415 -5.11 7.30 9.01
C LYS A 415 -4.51 6.11 9.75
N GLY A 416 -3.54 5.42 9.15
CA GLY A 416 -2.81 4.33 9.80
C GLY A 416 -2.09 4.78 11.08
N LEU A 417 -1.38 5.91 11.03
CA LEU A 417 -0.71 6.49 12.19
C LEU A 417 -1.70 6.96 13.27
N LEU A 418 -2.87 7.49 12.86
CA LEU A 418 -3.96 7.83 13.77
C LEU A 418 -4.49 6.59 14.51
N VAL A 419 -4.58 5.45 13.85
CA VAL A 419 -4.99 4.18 14.48
C VAL A 419 -3.98 3.76 15.55
N TYR A 420 -2.67 3.82 15.28
CA TYR A 420 -1.66 3.53 16.30
C TYR A 420 -1.67 4.52 17.46
N ALA A 421 -1.91 5.80 17.20
CA ALA A 421 -2.12 6.79 18.25
C ALA A 421 -3.32 6.45 19.13
N ARG A 422 -4.43 5.96 18.53
CA ARG A 422 -5.59 5.46 19.29
C ARG A 422 -5.22 4.26 20.16
N PHE A 423 -4.41 3.32 19.68
CA PHE A 423 -3.99 2.16 20.48
C PHE A 423 -3.22 2.57 21.73
N VAL A 424 -2.32 3.56 21.60
CA VAL A 424 -1.57 4.09 22.75
C VAL A 424 -2.50 4.71 23.80
N LEU A 425 -3.56 5.40 23.37
CA LEU A 425 -4.52 6.07 24.26
C LEU A 425 -5.59 5.11 24.82
N GLN A 426 -5.96 4.08 24.08
CA GLN A 426 -7.02 3.13 24.44
C GLN A 426 -6.54 2.10 25.48
N GLU A 427 -5.25 1.77 25.45
CA GLU A 427 -4.63 0.73 26.29
C GLU A 427 -5.34 -0.63 26.15
N PRO A 428 -5.36 -1.24 24.95
CA PRO A 428 -6.17 -2.44 24.70
C PRO A 428 -5.69 -3.67 25.48
N GLY A 429 -6.61 -4.59 25.74
CA GLY A 429 -6.31 -5.96 26.20
C GLY A 429 -6.11 -6.92 25.04
N LEU A 430 -6.89 -6.74 23.96
CA LEU A 430 -6.80 -7.50 22.71
C LEU A 430 -6.50 -6.54 21.55
N LEU A 431 -5.39 -6.79 20.86
CA LEU A 431 -4.98 -6.05 19.66
C LEU A 431 -5.15 -6.94 18.43
N ILE A 432 -5.94 -6.48 17.46
CA ILE A 432 -6.21 -7.17 16.20
C ILE A 432 -5.64 -6.33 15.07
N LEU A 433 -4.76 -6.91 14.24
CA LEU A 433 -4.10 -6.23 13.14
C LEU A 433 -4.37 -6.95 11.82
N ASP A 434 -5.04 -6.27 10.89
CA ASP A 434 -5.35 -6.77 9.55
C ASP A 434 -4.55 -5.98 8.49
N GLU A 435 -3.51 -6.62 7.95
CA GLU A 435 -2.55 -6.04 7.01
C GLU A 435 -2.03 -4.65 7.44
N PRO A 436 -1.43 -4.52 8.64
CA PRO A 436 -1.02 -3.24 9.21
C PRO A 436 0.04 -2.47 8.41
N THR A 437 0.66 -3.12 7.42
CA THR A 437 1.74 -2.58 6.60
C THR A 437 1.25 -1.88 5.32
N ASN A 438 0.08 -2.23 4.79
CA ASN A 438 -0.36 -1.85 3.43
C ASN A 438 -0.44 -0.33 3.17
N HIS A 439 -0.64 0.46 4.21
CA HIS A 439 -0.81 1.92 4.10
C HIS A 439 0.25 2.70 4.87
N ILE A 440 1.21 2.00 5.49
CA ILE A 440 2.22 2.60 6.34
C ILE A 440 3.50 2.78 5.53
N ASN A 441 4.10 3.97 5.62
CA ASN A 441 5.40 4.22 5.03
C ASN A 441 6.44 3.25 5.61
N PHE A 442 7.22 2.62 4.74
CA PHE A 442 8.22 1.61 5.09
C PHE A 442 9.16 2.03 6.24
N ARG A 443 9.45 3.33 6.40
CA ARG A 443 10.30 3.84 7.49
C ARG A 443 9.70 3.65 8.88
N HIS A 444 8.37 3.64 8.99
CA HIS A 444 7.68 3.45 10.26
C HIS A 444 7.52 1.97 10.62
N ILE A 445 7.61 1.08 9.64
CA ILE A 445 7.36 -0.37 9.81
C ILE A 445 8.26 -0.96 10.90
N PRO A 446 9.59 -0.74 10.94
CA PRO A 446 10.43 -1.29 12.01
C PRO A 446 10.06 -0.78 13.40
N VAL A 447 9.67 0.50 13.52
CA VAL A 447 9.27 1.09 14.81
C VAL A 447 7.94 0.52 15.29
N ILE A 448 7.00 0.32 14.37
CA ILE A 448 5.71 -0.31 14.63
C ILE A 448 5.90 -1.78 14.99
N ALA A 449 6.74 -2.51 14.27
CA ALA A 449 7.06 -3.90 14.54
C ALA A 449 7.69 -4.05 15.94
N GLU A 450 8.63 -3.17 16.32
CA GLU A 450 9.21 -3.13 17.67
C GLU A 450 8.10 -2.91 18.73
N ALA A 451 7.22 -1.93 18.52
CA ALA A 451 6.13 -1.61 19.45
C ALA A 451 5.13 -2.77 19.62
N ILE A 452 4.79 -3.47 18.54
CA ILE A 452 3.93 -4.67 18.56
C ILE A 452 4.67 -5.83 19.23
N ASN A 453 5.97 -5.99 18.94
CA ASN A 453 6.75 -7.10 19.49
C ASN A 453 6.99 -6.97 21.00
N VAL A 454 6.93 -5.77 21.58
CA VAL A 454 6.99 -5.58 23.05
C VAL A 454 5.61 -5.45 23.71
N TYR A 455 4.52 -5.45 22.94
CA TYR A 455 3.17 -5.37 23.48
C TYR A 455 2.84 -6.61 24.32
N GLU A 456 2.35 -6.38 25.53
CA GLU A 456 2.11 -7.43 26.53
C GLU A 456 0.68 -7.99 26.53
N GLY A 457 -0.25 -7.39 25.78
CA GLY A 457 -1.62 -7.89 25.67
C GLY A 457 -1.74 -9.12 24.76
N ALA A 458 -2.97 -9.55 24.46
CA ALA A 458 -3.19 -10.56 23.44
C ALA A 458 -3.13 -9.92 22.04
N LEU A 459 -2.48 -10.59 21.08
CA LEU A 459 -2.32 -10.13 19.71
C LEU A 459 -2.92 -11.16 18.73
N ILE A 460 -3.67 -10.67 17.76
CA ILE A 460 -4.04 -11.39 16.54
C ILE A 460 -3.50 -10.62 15.34
N LEU A 461 -2.70 -11.26 14.52
CA LEU A 461 -2.05 -10.65 13.35
C LEU A 461 -2.40 -11.39 12.07
N VAL A 462 -2.78 -10.63 11.05
CA VAL A 462 -2.82 -11.03 9.64
C VAL A 462 -1.88 -10.10 8.89
N SER A 463 -0.88 -10.65 8.20
CA SER A 463 -0.01 -9.90 7.32
C SER A 463 0.57 -10.79 6.22
N HIS A 464 0.66 -10.26 5.00
CA HIS A 464 1.34 -10.88 3.87
C HIS A 464 2.82 -10.52 3.72
N VAL A 465 3.36 -9.66 4.60
CA VAL A 465 4.75 -9.18 4.52
C VAL A 465 5.65 -10.02 5.42
N PRO A 466 6.44 -10.98 4.89
CA PRO A 466 7.23 -11.90 5.72
C PRO A 466 8.22 -11.18 6.62
N GLU A 467 8.89 -10.14 6.12
CA GLU A 467 9.90 -9.39 6.86
C GLU A 467 9.31 -8.65 8.07
N PHE A 468 8.04 -8.28 8.01
CA PHE A 468 7.32 -7.67 9.14
C PHE A 468 6.92 -8.72 10.18
N VAL A 469 6.43 -9.87 9.73
CA VAL A 469 6.04 -10.99 10.59
C VAL A 469 7.25 -11.55 11.34
N GLU A 470 8.40 -11.68 10.66
CA GLU A 470 9.66 -12.15 11.27
C GLU A 470 10.17 -11.27 12.43
N GLN A 471 9.82 -9.99 12.43
CA GLN A 471 10.17 -9.06 13.52
C GLN A 471 9.30 -9.25 14.78
N ILE A 472 8.20 -10.00 14.67
CA ILE A 472 7.23 -10.20 15.75
C ILE A 472 7.31 -11.66 16.20
N THR A 473 7.53 -11.87 17.50
CA THR A 473 7.50 -13.23 18.05
C THR A 473 6.07 -13.78 18.01
N ILE A 474 5.82 -14.82 17.23
CA ILE A 474 4.53 -15.51 17.13
C ILE A 474 4.57 -16.79 17.98
N GLN A 475 3.48 -17.09 18.69
CA GLN A 475 3.37 -18.29 19.52
C GLN A 475 2.50 -19.36 18.86
N ASP A 476 1.34 -18.95 18.37
CA ASP A 476 0.36 -19.85 17.76
C ASP A 476 0.07 -19.41 16.33
N GLU A 477 -0.13 -20.38 15.45
CA GLU A 477 -0.49 -20.15 14.05
C GLU A 477 -1.82 -20.84 13.72
N LEU A 478 -2.74 -20.09 13.11
CA LEU A 478 -3.97 -20.62 12.54
C LEU A 478 -3.89 -20.50 11.02
N ASP A 479 -3.70 -21.64 10.35
CA ASP A 479 -3.66 -21.71 8.89
C ASP A 479 -5.05 -22.06 8.34
N LEU A 480 -5.79 -21.04 7.90
CA LEU A 480 -7.15 -21.21 7.36
C LEU A 480 -7.17 -22.03 6.07
N GLY A 481 -6.04 -22.14 5.34
CA GLY A 481 -5.96 -22.93 4.11
C GLY A 481 -5.88 -24.43 4.35
N LYS A 482 -5.45 -24.86 5.55
CA LYS A 482 -5.23 -26.27 5.90
C LYS A 482 -6.40 -26.92 6.64
N ILE A 483 -7.28 -26.11 7.25
CA ILE A 483 -8.50 -26.57 7.92
C ILE A 483 -9.66 -26.67 6.92
#